data_AF-A0A2N3BV54-F1
#
_entry.id   AF-A0A2N3BV54-F1
#
_cell.length_a   1.000
_cell.length_b   1.000
_cell.length_c   1.000
_cell.angle_alpha   90.00
_cell.angle_beta   90.00
_cell.angle_gamma   90.00
#
_symmetry.space_group_name_H-M   'P 1'
#
loop_
_entity.id
_entity.type
_entity.pdbx_description
1 polymer ?
#
loop_
_entity_poly.entity_id
_entity_poly.type
_entity_poly.pdbx_seq_one_letter_code
_entity_poly.pdbx_strand_id
1 'polypeptide(L)'
;MRQPSAGCVASDLIWETFAWGAEKARQAGYAEEAHEQWRLASRVAETFDAADPRRAASMDSLGVCHRLAGDLEHSERMHRQALELWQSAMGWVAAMPVALKPSSVSYHRGLQDRFRDDLTEIARHQKMKLAGAGQAATRNNLACVLLASDRLTEAAALLEQAAAAWRASFGARDEGLASIHHNCALLFDRQARPEPAAQERLLAARILDDPATRRMTRFARDCDRRMTPQRRLMAAVYLATGPYMGSRPV
;
A
#
# COMPACT_ATOMS: atom_id res chain seq x y z
N MET A 1 25.71 20.96 -13.66
CA MET A 1 24.66 20.00 -13.25
C MET A 1 24.86 19.67 -11.79
N ARG A 2 23.98 20.17 -10.91
CA ARG A 2 24.04 19.85 -9.47
C ARG A 2 23.78 18.36 -9.30
N GLN A 3 24.69 17.65 -8.65
CA GLN A 3 24.39 16.31 -8.14
C GLN A 3 23.13 16.41 -7.27
N PRO A 4 22.18 15.46 -7.32
CA PRO A 4 21.11 15.43 -6.34
C PRO A 4 21.79 15.30 -4.98
N SER A 5 21.66 16.35 -4.17
CA SER A 5 22.12 16.38 -2.79
C SER A 5 21.70 15.08 -2.13
N ALA A 6 22.58 14.50 -1.32
CA ALA A 6 22.25 13.44 -0.38
C ALA A 6 21.06 13.89 0.49
N GLY A 7 19.85 13.68 -0.02
CA GLY A 7 18.59 14.12 0.56
C GLY A 7 18.38 13.32 1.82
N CYS A 8 18.77 13.94 2.94
CA CYS A 8 18.47 13.64 4.32
C CYS A 8 17.94 12.23 4.61
N VAL A 9 18.86 11.31 4.91
CA VAL A 9 18.56 10.01 5.56
C VAL A 9 17.66 10.20 6.78
N ALA A 10 17.72 11.37 7.45
CA ALA A 10 16.87 11.67 8.60
C ALA A 10 15.39 11.79 8.22
N SER A 11 15.00 12.55 7.19
CA SER A 11 13.57 12.69 6.83
C SER A 11 12.95 11.35 6.41
N ASP A 12 13.74 10.52 5.70
CA ASP A 12 13.34 9.18 5.30
C ASP A 12 13.01 8.28 6.51
N LEU A 13 13.87 8.30 7.53
CA LEU A 13 13.68 7.52 8.77
C LEU A 13 12.59 8.13 9.67
N ILE A 14 12.51 9.46 9.76
CA ILE A 14 11.50 10.15 10.56
C ILE A 14 10.10 9.79 10.04
N TRP A 15 9.88 9.85 8.73
CA TRP A 15 8.62 9.42 8.13
C TRP A 15 8.27 7.97 8.52
N GLU A 16 9.24 7.06 8.39
CA GLU A 16 9.05 5.65 8.71
C GLU A 16 8.74 5.43 10.20
N THR A 17 9.36 6.20 11.11
CA THR A 17 9.06 6.11 12.54
C THR A 17 7.62 6.53 12.87
N PHE A 18 7.15 7.65 12.30
CA PHE A 18 5.77 8.08 12.47
C PHE A 18 4.78 7.10 11.84
N ALA A 19 5.06 6.58 10.64
CA ALA A 19 4.21 5.58 9.99
C ALA A 19 4.11 4.28 10.81
N TRP A 20 5.22 3.79 11.37
CA TRP A 20 5.21 2.64 12.29
C TRP A 20 4.48 2.93 13.60
N GLY A 21 4.69 4.13 14.17
CA GLY A 21 4.01 4.57 15.38
C GLY A 21 2.50 4.60 15.19
N ALA A 22 2.05 5.15 14.06
CA ALA A 22 0.65 5.20 13.69
C ALA A 22 0.04 3.80 13.55
N GLU A 23 0.74 2.89 12.87
CA GLU A 23 0.28 1.53 12.69
C GLU A 23 0.17 0.76 14.03
N LYS A 24 1.14 0.94 14.93
CA LYS A 24 1.08 0.37 16.29
C LYS A 24 -0.08 0.96 17.09
N ALA A 25 -0.27 2.27 17.06
CA ALA A 25 -1.39 2.94 17.72
C ALA A 25 -2.73 2.44 17.20
N ARG A 26 -2.85 2.26 15.87
CA ARG A 26 -4.04 1.71 15.22
C ARG A 26 -4.31 0.26 15.66
N GLN A 27 -3.28 -0.58 15.75
CA GLN A 27 -3.39 -1.95 16.27
C GLN A 27 -3.81 -2.00 17.74
N ALA A 28 -3.37 -1.02 18.54
CA ALA A 28 -3.75 -0.89 19.94
C ALA A 28 -5.12 -0.24 20.15
N GLY A 29 -5.77 0.26 19.08
CA GLY A 29 -7.07 0.94 19.16
C GLY A 29 -6.99 2.43 19.53
N TYR A 30 -5.79 3.01 19.60
CA TYR A 30 -5.59 4.44 19.89
C TYR A 30 -5.75 5.28 18.61
N ALA A 31 -7.00 5.55 18.23
CA ALA A 31 -7.33 6.25 16.98
C ALA A 31 -6.78 7.69 16.90
N GLU A 32 -6.86 8.45 17.99
CA GLU A 32 -6.32 9.82 18.09
C GLU A 32 -4.80 9.84 17.91
N GLU A 33 -4.09 8.93 18.59
CA GLU A 33 -2.63 8.82 18.45
C GLU A 33 -2.25 8.39 17.04
N ALA A 34 -2.96 7.42 16.45
CA ALA A 34 -2.72 6.99 15.07
C ALA A 34 -2.91 8.15 14.08
N HIS A 35 -3.94 8.99 14.29
CA HIS A 35 -4.18 10.17 13.48
C HIS A 35 -3.05 11.18 13.60
N GLU A 36 -2.62 11.54 14.82
CA GLU A 36 -1.53 12.51 14.99
C GLU A 36 -0.22 12.01 14.38
N GLN A 37 0.10 10.72 14.55
CA GLN A 37 1.27 10.09 13.95
C GLN A 37 1.22 10.16 12.41
N TRP A 38 0.07 9.86 11.78
CA TRP A 38 -0.08 10.01 10.33
C TRP A 38 -0.05 11.47 9.86
N ARG A 39 -0.53 12.41 10.69
CA ARG A 39 -0.44 13.84 10.41
C ARG A 39 1.02 14.30 10.38
N LEU A 40 1.82 13.86 11.35
CA LEU A 40 3.26 14.12 11.39
C LEU A 40 3.99 13.46 10.22
N ALA A 41 3.67 12.21 9.90
CA ALA A 41 4.19 11.52 8.72
C ALA A 41 3.87 12.30 7.44
N SER A 42 2.64 12.79 7.27
CA SER A 42 2.23 13.55 6.09
C SER A 42 3.04 14.84 5.91
N ARG A 43 3.29 15.60 6.99
CA ARG A 43 4.16 16.79 6.96
C ARG A 43 5.59 16.47 6.53
N VAL A 44 6.13 15.34 6.99
CA VAL A 44 7.45 14.90 6.54
C VAL A 44 7.39 14.49 5.07
N ALA A 45 6.31 13.84 4.64
CA ALA A 45 6.13 13.42 3.25
C ALA A 45 6.04 14.60 2.27
N GLU A 46 5.54 15.76 2.70
CA GLU A 46 5.52 17.00 1.91
C GLU A 46 6.93 17.48 1.52
N THR A 47 7.96 17.11 2.30
CA THR A 47 9.36 17.43 2.00
C THR A 47 9.97 16.55 0.90
N PHE A 48 9.32 15.43 0.56
CA PHE A 48 9.73 14.56 -0.53
C PHE A 48 9.24 15.09 -1.89
N ASP A 49 9.83 14.56 -2.97
CA ASP A 49 9.39 14.84 -4.34
C ASP A 49 7.87 14.64 -4.48
N ALA A 50 7.21 15.45 -5.31
CA ALA A 50 5.76 15.41 -5.49
C ALA A 50 5.23 14.03 -5.93
N ALA A 51 6.06 13.25 -6.61
CA ALA A 51 5.74 11.90 -7.06
C ALA A 51 6.27 10.80 -6.13
N ASP A 52 6.80 11.12 -4.94
CA ASP A 52 7.24 10.10 -3.98
C ASP A 52 6.02 9.31 -3.46
N PRO A 53 6.04 7.97 -3.53
CA PRO A 53 4.89 7.13 -3.12
C PRO A 53 4.50 7.30 -1.64
N ARG A 54 5.39 7.78 -0.77
CA ARG A 54 5.08 8.01 0.65
C ARG A 54 4.10 9.15 0.87
N ARG A 55 3.99 10.09 -0.08
CA ARG A 55 2.94 11.12 -0.05
C ARG A 55 1.56 10.50 -0.25
N ALA A 56 1.45 9.60 -1.22
CA ALA A 56 0.21 8.85 -1.47
C ALA A 56 -0.17 7.98 -0.27
N ALA A 57 0.79 7.25 0.29
CA ALA A 57 0.60 6.43 1.48
C ALA A 57 0.11 7.24 2.69
N SER A 58 0.74 8.39 2.98
CA SER A 58 0.34 9.23 4.11
C SER A 58 -1.08 9.78 3.93
N MET A 59 -1.43 10.19 2.71
CA MET A 59 -2.77 10.68 2.38
C MET A 59 -3.83 9.57 2.53
N ASP A 60 -3.55 8.37 2.04
CA ASP A 60 -4.43 7.21 2.15
C ASP A 60 -4.69 6.85 3.62
N SER A 61 -3.63 6.82 4.43
CA SER A 61 -3.75 6.50 5.86
C SER A 61 -4.47 7.57 6.68
N LEU A 62 -4.29 8.86 6.35
CA LEU A 62 -5.12 9.92 6.92
C LEU A 62 -6.59 9.75 6.54
N GLY A 63 -6.89 9.35 5.30
CA GLY A 63 -8.24 9.00 4.87
C GLY A 63 -8.85 7.88 5.71
N VAL A 64 -8.07 6.86 6.07
CA VAL A 64 -8.48 5.81 7.01
C VAL A 64 -8.79 6.37 8.39
N CYS A 65 -7.95 7.25 8.93
CA CYS A 65 -8.19 7.90 10.23
C CYS A 65 -9.51 8.70 10.23
N HIS A 66 -9.77 9.51 9.20
CA HIS A 66 -11.03 10.25 9.07
C HIS A 66 -12.24 9.32 9.01
N ARG A 67 -12.16 8.21 8.26
CA ARG A 67 -13.24 7.21 8.21
C ARG A 67 -13.52 6.62 9.59
N LEU A 68 -12.48 6.28 10.35
CA LEU A 68 -12.63 5.73 11.70
C LEU A 68 -13.22 6.76 12.68
N ALA A 69 -12.99 8.06 12.45
CA ALA A 69 -13.62 9.15 13.19
C ALA A 69 -15.06 9.46 12.72
N GLY A 70 -15.56 8.80 11.68
CA GLY A 70 -16.91 9.01 11.11
C GLY A 70 -17.01 10.12 10.06
N ASP A 71 -15.91 10.79 9.74
CA ASP A 71 -15.86 11.86 8.73
C ASP A 71 -15.66 11.27 7.33
N LEU A 72 -16.76 10.76 6.76
CA LEU A 72 -16.76 10.09 5.46
C LEU A 72 -16.40 11.04 4.31
N GLU A 73 -16.79 12.32 4.39
CA GLU A 73 -16.54 13.30 3.32
C GLU A 73 -15.04 13.64 3.20
N HIS A 74 -14.37 13.92 4.32
CA HIS A 74 -12.92 14.14 4.29
C HIS A 74 -12.20 12.86 3.90
N SER A 75 -12.63 11.71 4.40
CA SER A 75 -12.06 10.41 4.03
C SER A 75 -12.12 10.16 2.51
N GLU A 76 -13.27 10.37 1.88
CA GLU A 76 -13.46 10.19 0.45
C GLU A 76 -12.52 11.09 -0.37
N ARG A 77 -12.40 12.37 0.02
CA ARG A 77 -11.49 13.33 -0.62
C ARG A 77 -10.03 12.91 -0.49
N MET A 78 -9.61 12.49 0.71
CA MET A 78 -8.23 12.04 0.96
C MET A 78 -7.89 10.81 0.10
N HIS A 79 -8.77 9.81 0.01
CA HIS A 79 -8.52 8.64 -0.82
C HIS A 79 -8.46 8.96 -2.32
N ARG A 80 -9.29 9.87 -2.83
CA ARG A 80 -9.18 10.33 -4.23
C ARG A 80 -7.85 11.03 -4.52
N GLN A 81 -7.43 11.93 -3.63
CA GLN A 81 -6.14 12.59 -3.73
C GLN A 81 -4.97 11.59 -3.65
N ALA A 82 -5.08 10.58 -2.78
CA ALA A 82 -4.10 9.51 -2.69
C ALA A 82 -3.99 8.71 -4.01
N LEU A 83 -5.09 8.46 -4.73
CA LEU A 83 -5.06 7.81 -6.05
C LEU A 83 -4.34 8.65 -7.10
N GLU A 84 -4.53 9.97 -7.11
CA GLU A 84 -3.81 10.90 -7.99
C GLU A 84 -2.30 10.92 -7.68
N LEU A 85 -1.94 10.91 -6.39
CA LEU A 85 -0.54 10.81 -5.96
C LEU A 85 0.09 9.48 -6.36
N TRP A 86 -0.64 8.36 -6.24
CA TRP A 86 -0.16 7.07 -6.72
C TRP A 86 -0.01 7.03 -8.24
N GLN A 87 -0.89 7.69 -9.00
CA GLN A 87 -0.73 7.83 -10.45
C GLN A 87 0.55 8.60 -10.80
N SER A 88 0.84 9.67 -10.06
CA SER A 88 2.09 10.42 -10.19
C SER A 88 3.31 9.56 -9.84
N ALA A 89 3.21 8.76 -8.78
CA ALA A 89 4.25 7.84 -8.35
C ALA A 89 4.56 6.75 -9.39
N MET A 90 3.57 6.29 -10.17
CA MET A 90 3.81 5.38 -11.29
C MET A 90 4.68 6.04 -12.39
N GLY A 91 4.45 7.32 -12.67
CA GLY A 91 5.32 8.10 -13.57
C GLY A 91 6.75 8.20 -13.05
N TRP A 92 6.92 8.41 -11.74
CA TRP A 92 8.22 8.38 -11.09
C TRP A 92 8.89 6.99 -11.17
N VAL A 93 8.15 5.91 -10.95
CA VAL A 93 8.66 4.53 -11.11
C VAL A 93 9.10 4.25 -12.56
N ALA A 94 8.41 4.82 -13.55
CA ALA A 94 8.79 4.68 -14.94
C ALA A 94 10.12 5.38 -15.25
N ALA A 95 10.32 6.60 -14.73
CA ALA A 95 11.48 7.45 -14.99
C ALA A 95 12.69 7.21 -14.05
N MET A 96 12.49 6.57 -12.89
CA MET A 96 13.57 6.42 -11.90
C MET A 96 14.72 5.54 -12.42
N PRO A 97 15.97 5.87 -12.04
CA PRO A 97 17.11 5.01 -12.31
C PRO A 97 16.98 3.70 -11.51
N VAL A 98 17.22 2.57 -12.18
CA VAL A 98 17.24 1.25 -11.56
C VAL A 98 18.69 0.81 -11.41
N ALA A 99 19.18 0.75 -10.18
CA ALA A 99 20.49 0.17 -9.90
C ALA A 99 20.37 -1.36 -9.84
N LEU A 100 21.11 -2.07 -10.69
CA LEU A 100 21.26 -3.52 -10.59
C LEU A 100 22.17 -3.86 -9.40
N LYS A 101 21.87 -4.97 -8.71
CA LYS A 101 22.67 -5.41 -7.56
C LYS A 101 24.06 -5.82 -8.04
N PRO A 102 25.14 -5.21 -7.52
CA PRO A 102 26.49 -5.54 -7.94
C PRO A 102 26.83 -7.00 -7.58
N SER A 103 27.42 -7.71 -8.53
CA SER A 103 27.93 -9.07 -8.33
C SER A 103 29.46 -9.07 -8.12
N SER A 104 29.91 -9.85 -7.14
CA SER A 104 31.33 -10.06 -6.83
C SER A 104 32.02 -11.02 -7.80
N VAL A 105 31.27 -11.82 -8.56
CA VAL A 105 31.81 -12.82 -9.49
C VAL A 105 31.84 -12.24 -10.91
N SER A 106 33.01 -12.29 -11.56
CA SER A 106 33.24 -11.73 -12.91
C SER A 106 32.28 -12.30 -13.96
N TYR A 107 32.02 -13.61 -13.94
CA TYR A 107 31.07 -14.27 -14.84
C TYR A 107 29.65 -13.68 -14.72
N HIS A 108 29.15 -13.53 -13.49
CA HIS A 108 27.82 -12.95 -13.25
C HIS A 108 27.77 -11.46 -13.60
N ARG A 109 28.86 -10.71 -13.42
CA ARG A 109 28.94 -9.31 -13.86
C ARG A 109 28.86 -9.21 -15.39
N GLY A 110 29.60 -10.07 -16.11
CA GLY A 110 29.53 -10.14 -17.56
C GLY A 110 28.13 -10.46 -18.08
N LEU A 111 27.41 -11.37 -17.41
CA LEU A 111 26.01 -11.64 -17.72
C LEU A 111 25.09 -10.44 -17.42
N GLN A 112 25.27 -9.75 -16.29
CA GLN A 112 24.49 -8.55 -15.97
C GLN A 112 24.72 -7.43 -16.99
N ASP A 113 25.94 -7.24 -17.46
CA ASP A 113 26.26 -6.23 -18.46
C ASP A 113 25.65 -6.59 -19.82
N ARG A 114 25.66 -7.88 -20.19
CA ARG A 114 25.06 -8.37 -21.44
C ARG A 114 23.53 -8.23 -21.45
N PHE A 115 22.86 -8.52 -20.34
CA PHE A 115 21.39 -8.49 -20.21
C PHE A 115 20.90 -7.28 -19.42
N ARG A 116 21.63 -6.17 -19.47
CA ARG A 116 21.39 -5.01 -18.60
C ARG A 116 20.00 -4.42 -18.78
N ASP A 117 19.56 -4.29 -20.03
CA ASP A 117 18.28 -3.66 -20.37
C ASP A 117 17.11 -4.56 -19.90
N ASP A 118 17.16 -5.86 -20.20
CA ASP A 118 16.17 -6.84 -19.73
C ASP A 118 16.06 -6.87 -18.20
N LEU A 119 17.20 -6.92 -17.50
CA LEU A 119 17.23 -6.90 -16.04
C LEU A 119 16.66 -5.60 -15.45
N THR A 120 16.94 -4.47 -16.12
CA THR A 120 16.42 -3.17 -15.74
C THR A 120 14.90 -3.11 -15.93
N GLU A 121 14.40 -3.64 -17.04
CA GLU A 121 12.96 -3.73 -17.32
C GLU A 121 12.25 -4.62 -16.31
N ILE A 122 12.77 -5.82 -16.03
CA ILE A 122 12.22 -6.73 -15.01
C ILE A 122 12.16 -6.03 -13.64
N ALA A 123 13.25 -5.37 -13.24
CA ALA A 123 13.32 -4.68 -11.96
C ALA A 123 12.40 -3.44 -11.90
N ARG A 124 12.12 -2.78 -13.04
CA ARG A 124 11.11 -1.70 -13.13
C ARG A 124 9.70 -2.26 -13.05
N HIS A 125 9.41 -3.35 -13.77
CA HIS A 125 8.12 -4.02 -13.75
C HIS A 125 7.71 -4.47 -12.34
N GLN A 126 8.67 -4.99 -11.55
CA GLN A 126 8.44 -5.32 -10.14
C GLN A 126 8.04 -4.10 -9.30
N LYS A 127 8.67 -2.94 -9.51
CA LYS A 127 8.31 -1.70 -8.82
C LYS A 127 6.94 -1.19 -9.29
N MET A 128 6.63 -1.32 -10.58
CA MET A 128 5.33 -0.95 -11.11
C MET A 128 4.20 -1.75 -10.44
N LYS A 129 4.42 -3.05 -10.22
CA LYS A 129 3.51 -3.91 -9.43
C LYS A 129 3.33 -3.39 -8.00
N LEU A 130 4.40 -3.01 -7.31
CA LEU A 130 4.29 -2.43 -5.97
C LEU A 130 3.44 -1.15 -5.96
N ALA A 131 3.67 -0.22 -6.89
CA ALA A 131 2.87 1.01 -7.00
C ALA A 131 1.40 0.70 -7.32
N GLY A 132 1.15 -0.25 -8.23
CA GLY A 132 -0.21 -0.72 -8.56
C GLY A 132 -0.94 -1.31 -7.36
N ALA A 133 -0.22 -1.99 -6.46
CA ALA A 133 -0.82 -2.47 -5.23
C ALA A 133 -1.12 -1.36 -4.21
N GLY A 134 -0.29 -0.32 -4.14
CA GLY A 134 -0.61 0.89 -3.40
C GLY A 134 -1.94 1.50 -3.85
N GLN A 135 -2.15 1.63 -5.17
CA GLN A 135 -3.44 2.06 -5.69
C GLN A 135 -4.59 1.11 -5.34
N ALA A 136 -4.36 -0.20 -5.39
CA ALA A 136 -5.37 -1.19 -5.04
C ALA A 136 -5.80 -1.09 -3.57
N ALA A 137 -4.86 -0.82 -2.65
CA ALA A 137 -5.16 -0.53 -1.25
C ALA A 137 -6.09 0.68 -1.10
N THR A 138 -5.72 1.78 -1.75
CA THR A 138 -6.47 3.04 -1.68
C THR A 138 -7.86 2.89 -2.31
N ARG A 139 -7.99 2.15 -3.42
CA ARG A 139 -9.31 1.81 -4.01
C ARG A 139 -10.17 1.00 -3.04
N ASN A 140 -9.57 0.02 -2.36
CA ASN A 140 -10.27 -0.76 -1.35
C ASN A 140 -10.75 0.11 -0.17
N ASN A 141 -9.90 1.03 0.32
CA ASN A 141 -10.28 1.95 1.39
C ASN A 141 -11.37 2.93 0.95
N LEU A 142 -11.30 3.47 -0.27
CA LEU A 142 -12.34 4.29 -0.86
C LEU A 142 -13.66 3.51 -0.97
N ALA A 143 -13.62 2.25 -1.39
CA ALA A 143 -14.80 1.41 -1.44
C ALA A 143 -15.44 1.23 -0.05
N CYS A 144 -14.66 1.11 1.03
CA CYS A 144 -15.21 1.11 2.39
C CYS A 144 -16.00 2.38 2.72
N VAL A 145 -15.50 3.56 2.31
CA VAL A 145 -16.20 4.84 2.52
C VAL A 145 -17.50 4.88 1.72
N LEU A 146 -17.48 4.40 0.48
CA LEU A 146 -18.67 4.33 -0.38
C LEU A 146 -19.71 3.34 0.15
N LEU A 147 -19.28 2.20 0.71
CA LEU A 147 -20.17 1.25 1.40
C LEU A 147 -20.83 1.88 2.63
N ALA A 148 -20.09 2.69 3.40
CA ALA A 148 -20.64 3.42 4.53
C ALA A 148 -21.63 4.52 4.10
N SER A 149 -21.48 5.03 2.87
CA SER A 149 -22.34 6.05 2.26
C SER A 149 -23.44 5.47 1.35
N ASP A 150 -23.68 4.16 1.42
CA ASP A 150 -24.67 3.40 0.62
C ASP A 150 -24.53 3.49 -0.91
N ARG A 151 -23.34 3.87 -1.41
CA ARG A 151 -23.01 3.94 -2.85
C ARG A 151 -22.47 2.59 -3.35
N LEU A 152 -23.33 1.56 -3.32
CA LEU A 152 -22.94 0.16 -3.52
C LEU A 152 -22.39 -0.14 -4.92
N THR A 153 -22.92 0.49 -5.98
CA THR A 153 -22.49 0.24 -7.37
C THR A 153 -21.07 0.73 -7.61
N GLU A 154 -20.73 1.92 -7.13
CA GLU A 154 -19.38 2.48 -7.22
C GLU A 154 -18.38 1.70 -6.35
N ALA A 155 -18.80 1.29 -5.15
CA ALA A 155 -17.99 0.44 -4.28
C ALA A 155 -17.65 -0.91 -4.95
N ALA A 156 -18.62 -1.52 -5.64
CA ALA A 156 -18.41 -2.78 -6.37
C ALA A 156 -17.32 -2.65 -7.44
N ALA A 157 -17.39 -1.61 -8.27
CA ALA A 157 -16.41 -1.37 -9.33
C ALA A 157 -14.99 -1.15 -8.76
N LEU A 158 -14.88 -0.42 -7.65
CA LEU A 158 -13.58 -0.19 -7.00
C LEU A 158 -13.00 -1.46 -6.37
N LEU A 159 -13.82 -2.31 -5.74
CA LEU A 159 -13.38 -3.57 -5.15
C LEU A 159 -12.90 -4.56 -6.22
N GLU A 160 -13.60 -4.64 -7.36
CA GLU A 160 -13.17 -5.48 -8.49
C GLU A 160 -11.80 -5.04 -9.02
N GLN A 161 -11.62 -3.74 -9.25
CA GLN A 161 -10.34 -3.17 -9.69
C GLN A 161 -9.24 -3.38 -8.65
N ALA A 162 -9.54 -3.22 -7.36
CA ALA A 162 -8.61 -3.46 -6.27
C ALA A 162 -8.17 -4.92 -6.23
N ALA A 163 -9.10 -5.88 -6.30
CA ALA A 163 -8.81 -7.31 -6.28
C ALA A 163 -7.92 -7.73 -7.46
N ALA A 164 -8.24 -7.25 -8.68
CA ALA A 164 -7.47 -7.56 -9.88
C ALA A 164 -6.03 -7.02 -9.79
N ALA A 165 -5.87 -5.75 -9.42
CA ALA A 165 -4.57 -5.10 -9.30
C ALA A 165 -3.72 -5.70 -8.15
N TRP A 166 -4.34 -6.02 -7.01
CA TRP A 166 -3.64 -6.65 -5.89
C TRP A 166 -3.14 -8.05 -6.25
N ARG A 167 -4.00 -8.86 -6.86
CA ARG A 167 -3.66 -10.23 -7.32
C ARG A 167 -2.53 -10.22 -8.35
N ALA A 168 -2.51 -9.25 -9.26
CA ALA A 168 -1.42 -9.10 -10.23
C ALA A 168 -0.07 -8.71 -9.59
N SER A 169 -0.11 -8.07 -8.42
CA SER A 169 1.06 -7.50 -7.75
C SER A 169 1.70 -8.45 -6.75
N PHE A 170 0.90 -9.11 -5.91
CA PHE A 170 1.37 -9.99 -4.83
C PHE A 170 0.91 -11.45 -4.95
N GLY A 171 0.04 -11.75 -5.91
CA GLY A 171 -0.53 -13.07 -6.10
C GLY A 171 -1.81 -13.30 -5.30
N ALA A 172 -2.38 -14.50 -5.43
CA ALA A 172 -3.69 -14.84 -4.87
C ALA A 172 -3.67 -15.27 -3.39
N ARG A 173 -2.49 -15.37 -2.78
CA ARG A 173 -2.30 -15.80 -1.38
C ARG A 173 -1.82 -14.66 -0.47
N ASP A 174 -1.92 -13.42 -0.91
CA ASP A 174 -1.42 -12.29 -0.13
C ASP A 174 -2.46 -11.82 0.92
N GLU A 175 -2.03 -11.49 2.14
CA GLU A 175 -2.92 -11.07 3.23
C GLU A 175 -3.81 -9.87 2.87
N GLY A 176 -3.31 -8.93 2.05
CA GLY A 176 -4.12 -7.77 1.66
C GLY A 176 -5.28 -8.11 0.73
N LEU A 177 -5.22 -9.25 0.03
CA LEU A 177 -6.35 -9.73 -0.78
C LEU A 177 -7.50 -10.24 0.11
N ALA A 178 -7.20 -10.74 1.31
CA ALA A 178 -8.23 -11.13 2.29
C ALA A 178 -9.06 -9.92 2.74
N SER A 179 -8.43 -8.75 2.93
CA SER A 179 -9.13 -7.49 3.23
C SER A 179 -10.13 -7.11 2.14
N ILE A 180 -9.72 -7.25 0.87
CA ILE A 180 -10.58 -6.92 -0.28
C ILE A 180 -11.74 -7.91 -0.35
N HIS A 181 -11.48 -9.22 -0.20
CA HIS A 181 -12.52 -10.25 -0.15
C HIS A 181 -13.52 -10.02 0.99
N HIS A 182 -13.05 -9.60 2.16
CA HIS A 182 -13.95 -9.23 3.27
C HIS A 182 -14.88 -8.07 2.89
N ASN A 183 -14.36 -7.02 2.27
CA ASN A 183 -15.16 -5.89 1.83
C ASN A 183 -16.13 -6.26 0.70
N CYS A 184 -15.76 -7.18 -0.20
CA CYS A 184 -16.67 -7.77 -1.18
C CYS A 184 -17.81 -8.54 -0.50
N ALA A 185 -17.53 -9.28 0.58
CA ALA A 185 -18.57 -9.96 1.33
C ALA A 185 -19.57 -8.97 1.96
N LEU A 186 -19.07 -7.89 2.58
CA LEU A 186 -19.91 -6.83 3.14
C LEU A 186 -20.79 -6.16 2.07
N LEU A 187 -20.23 -5.90 0.89
CA LEU A 187 -20.98 -5.39 -0.25
C LEU A 187 -22.14 -6.34 -0.62
N PHE A 188 -21.86 -7.64 -0.73
CA PHE A 188 -22.89 -8.63 -1.10
C PHE A 188 -23.96 -8.80 -0.01
N ASP A 189 -23.61 -8.70 1.27
CA ASP A 189 -24.59 -8.68 2.35
C ASP A 189 -25.55 -7.49 2.21
N ARG A 190 -25.01 -6.29 1.93
CA ARG A 190 -25.81 -5.07 1.72
C ARG A 190 -26.72 -5.17 0.49
N GLN A 191 -26.33 -5.97 -0.50
CA GLN A 191 -27.15 -6.29 -1.67
C GLN A 191 -28.13 -7.45 -1.44
N ALA A 192 -28.23 -8.01 -0.22
CA ALA A 192 -29.02 -9.19 0.10
C ALA A 192 -28.66 -10.42 -0.77
N ARG A 193 -27.38 -10.60 -1.08
CA ARG A 193 -26.84 -11.74 -1.84
C ARG A 193 -25.98 -12.64 -0.94
N PRO A 194 -26.58 -13.54 -0.14
CA PRO A 194 -25.86 -14.30 0.89
C PRO A 194 -24.87 -15.33 0.34
N GLU A 195 -25.20 -16.00 -0.78
CA GLU A 195 -24.32 -17.00 -1.42
C GLU A 195 -22.95 -16.43 -1.85
N PRO A 196 -22.87 -15.36 -2.67
CA PRO A 196 -21.58 -14.79 -3.02
C PRO A 196 -20.89 -14.17 -1.80
N ALA A 197 -21.64 -13.61 -0.83
CA ALA A 197 -21.04 -13.12 0.41
C ALA A 197 -20.33 -14.25 1.20
N ALA A 198 -20.94 -15.43 1.28
CA ALA A 198 -20.34 -16.59 1.95
C ALA A 198 -19.08 -17.07 1.21
N GLN A 199 -19.10 -17.07 -0.12
CA GLN A 199 -17.94 -17.44 -0.93
C GLN A 199 -16.76 -16.48 -0.71
N GLU A 200 -17.01 -15.17 -0.71
CA GLU A 200 -15.98 -14.16 -0.46
C GLU A 200 -15.37 -14.28 0.95
N ARG A 201 -16.19 -14.53 1.99
CA ARG A 201 -15.69 -14.80 3.34
C ARG A 201 -14.81 -16.05 3.41
N LEU A 202 -15.19 -17.12 2.70
CA LEU A 202 -14.39 -18.34 2.64
C LEU A 202 -13.03 -18.11 1.97
N LEU A 203 -12.99 -17.29 0.90
CA LEU A 203 -11.73 -16.91 0.25
C LEU A 203 -10.84 -16.11 1.21
N ALA A 204 -11.41 -15.12 1.92
CA ALA A 204 -10.68 -14.35 2.93
C ALA A 204 -10.12 -15.26 4.05
N ALA A 205 -10.95 -16.15 4.61
CA ALA A 205 -10.54 -17.07 5.67
C ALA A 205 -9.37 -17.97 5.23
N ARG A 206 -9.46 -18.58 4.03
CA ARG A 206 -8.39 -19.43 3.48
C ARG A 206 -7.05 -18.72 3.35
N ILE A 207 -7.05 -17.43 3.00
CA ILE A 207 -5.81 -16.64 2.89
C ILE A 207 -5.22 -16.36 4.28
N LEU A 208 -6.07 -16.06 5.26
CA LEU A 208 -5.64 -15.73 6.62
C LEU A 208 -5.18 -16.95 7.42
N ASP A 209 -5.72 -18.14 7.11
CA ASP A 209 -5.32 -19.41 7.73
C ASP A 209 -3.94 -19.90 7.25
N ASP A 210 -3.45 -19.41 6.11
CA ASP A 210 -2.12 -19.76 5.60
C ASP A 210 -1.04 -18.90 6.32
N PRO A 211 -0.15 -19.49 7.13
CA PRO A 211 0.87 -18.74 7.86
C PRO A 211 1.92 -18.08 6.94
N ALA A 212 2.02 -18.50 5.67
CA ALA A 212 2.96 -17.92 4.70
C ALA A 212 2.54 -16.53 4.19
N THR A 213 1.35 -16.05 4.54
CA THR A 213 0.74 -14.83 3.98
C THR A 213 1.06 -13.55 4.76
N ARG A 214 1.73 -13.67 5.92
CA ARG A 214 2.10 -12.57 6.83
C ARG A 214 3.19 -11.65 6.26
N ARG A 215 2.77 -10.77 5.37
CA ARG A 215 3.62 -9.93 4.53
C ARG A 215 4.27 -8.78 5.31
N MET A 216 3.54 -8.16 6.24
CA MET A 216 4.09 -7.11 7.11
C MET A 216 5.23 -7.62 8.01
N THR A 217 5.09 -8.81 8.60
CA THR A 217 6.13 -9.43 9.43
C THR A 217 7.40 -9.67 8.64
N ARG A 218 7.27 -10.12 7.38
CA ARG A 218 8.40 -10.31 6.48
C ARG A 218 9.05 -8.99 6.10
N PHE A 219 8.27 -7.95 5.80
CA PHE A 219 8.80 -6.62 5.52
C PHE A 219 9.59 -6.06 6.71
N ALA A 220 9.05 -6.13 7.92
CA ALA A 220 9.72 -5.66 9.13
C ALA A 220 11.05 -6.38 9.38
N ARG A 221 11.11 -7.70 9.15
CA ARG A 221 12.31 -8.51 9.36
C ARG A 221 13.37 -8.30 8.27
N ASP A 222 12.95 -8.24 7.01
CA ASP A 222 13.84 -8.32 5.85
C ASP A 222 14.15 -6.93 5.24
N CYS A 223 13.70 -5.83 5.87
CA CYS A 223 13.92 -4.49 5.33
C CYS A 223 15.42 -4.09 5.33
N ASP A 224 15.91 -3.67 4.16
CA ASP A 224 17.25 -3.09 4.02
C ASP A 224 17.36 -1.85 4.89
N ARG A 225 18.45 -1.66 5.66
CA ARG A 225 18.64 -0.46 6.50
C ARG A 225 18.75 0.84 5.68
N ARG A 226 19.12 0.78 4.40
CA ARG A 226 19.19 1.95 3.51
C ARG A 226 17.85 2.21 2.84
N MET A 227 17.44 3.47 2.76
CA MET A 227 16.19 3.88 2.12
C MET A 227 16.34 3.97 0.59
N THR A 228 16.46 2.81 -0.07
CA THR A 228 16.49 2.71 -1.53
C THR A 228 15.12 3.09 -2.14
N PRO A 229 15.05 3.47 -3.43
CA PRO A 229 13.76 3.73 -4.11
C PRO A 229 12.77 2.57 -3.99
N GLN A 230 13.25 1.32 -4.05
CA GLN A 230 12.44 0.14 -3.82
C GLN A 230 11.92 0.07 -2.38
N ARG A 231 12.75 0.37 -1.38
CA ARG A 231 12.32 0.39 0.02
C ARG A 231 11.30 1.49 0.27
N ARG A 232 11.46 2.69 -0.29
CA ARG A 232 10.46 3.77 -0.18
C ARG A 232 9.10 3.31 -0.66
N LEU A 233 9.07 2.66 -1.82
CA LEU A 233 7.85 2.12 -2.41
C LEU A 233 7.26 0.98 -1.58
N MET A 234 8.10 0.07 -1.10
CA MET A 234 7.68 -0.99 -0.19
C MET A 234 7.09 -0.41 1.10
N ALA A 235 7.80 0.48 1.77
CA ALA A 235 7.35 1.12 3.01
C ALA A 235 6.03 1.87 2.83
N ALA A 236 5.89 2.61 1.73
CA ALA A 236 4.65 3.31 1.36
C ALA A 236 3.47 2.33 1.22
N VAL A 237 3.65 1.22 0.51
CA VAL A 237 2.58 0.22 0.34
C VAL A 237 2.28 -0.47 1.67
N TYR A 238 3.30 -0.99 2.33
CA TYR A 238 3.15 -1.81 3.53
C TYR A 238 2.52 -1.05 4.68
N LEU A 239 3.09 0.09 5.04
CA LEU A 239 2.67 0.84 6.22
C LEU A 239 1.30 1.50 6.01
N ALA A 240 0.91 1.81 4.76
CA ALA A 240 -0.42 2.32 4.48
C ALA A 240 -1.51 1.23 4.44
N THR A 241 -1.15 0.00 4.02
CA THR A 241 -2.14 -1.07 3.89
C THR A 241 -2.50 -1.73 5.21
N GLY A 242 -1.58 -1.74 6.19
CA GLY A 242 -1.73 -2.44 7.46
C GLY A 242 -2.00 -3.96 7.31
N PRO A 243 -1.80 -4.79 8.34
CA PRO A 243 -2.40 -6.11 8.38
C PRO A 243 -3.93 -5.98 8.43
N TYR A 244 -4.62 -6.92 7.78
CA TYR A 244 -6.07 -7.07 7.89
C TYR A 244 -6.44 -7.23 9.36
N MET A 245 -7.06 -6.19 9.92
CA MET A 245 -7.71 -6.28 11.21
C MET A 245 -9.11 -6.75 10.92
N GLY A 246 -9.27 -8.08 10.80
CA GLY A 246 -10.60 -8.68 10.83
C GLY A 246 -11.31 -8.08 12.03
N SER A 247 -12.41 -7.39 11.78
CA SER A 247 -13.28 -6.92 12.85
C SER A 247 -13.59 -8.16 13.70
N ARG A 248 -13.03 -8.24 14.91
CA ARG A 248 -13.78 -8.91 15.96
C ARG A 248 -15.07 -8.10 16.04
N PRO A 249 -16.22 -8.70 15.72
CA PRO A 249 -17.48 -7.99 15.88
C PRO A 249 -17.55 -7.56 17.35
N VAL A 250 -17.86 -6.29 17.57
CA VAL A 250 -18.52 -5.89 18.82
C VAL A 250 -19.93 -6.43 18.75
#